data_AF-A0AAU2DPP0-F1
#
_entry.id   AF-A0AAU2DPP0-F1
#
_cell.length_a   1.000
_cell.length_b   1.000
_cell.length_c   1.000
_cell.angle_alpha   90.00
_cell.angle_beta   90.00
_cell.angle_gamma   90.00
#
_symmetry.space_group_name_H-M   'P 1'
#
loop_
_entity.id
_entity.type
_entity.pdbx_description
1 polymer ?
#
loop_
_entity_poly.entity_id
_entity_poly.type
_entity_poly.pdbx_seq_one_letter_code
_entity_poly.pdbx_strand_id
1 'polypeptide(L)'
;MATDRDAERDAITAAIQRLFDGRPIRSTGALTTLQLAAEAGVKRWVLTHKHVDLKEEFTRRKSEANGIPPAFQHLHARPADAEAVARALREDNGRLRERVAVYAQVIHELRTELDRRTDNSTQPSPVRSLPTSIT
;
A
#
# COMPACT_ATOMS: atom_id res chain seq x y z
N MET A 1 22.46 -6.42 47.00
CA MET A 1 22.03 -5.03 46.75
C MET A 1 22.76 -4.40 45.55
N ALA A 2 24.06 -4.65 45.33
CA ALA A 2 24.75 -4.26 44.09
C ALA A 2 24.23 -5.02 42.85
N THR A 3 24.02 -6.34 43.00
CA THR A 3 23.54 -7.24 41.95
C THR A 3 22.23 -6.82 41.27
N ASP A 4 21.30 -6.23 42.02
CA ASP A 4 20.00 -5.77 41.49
C ASP A 4 20.14 -4.49 40.67
N ARG A 5 21.05 -3.59 41.08
CA ARG A 5 21.36 -2.37 40.31
C ARG A 5 22.05 -2.71 39.00
N ASP A 6 22.98 -3.66 39.02
CA ASP A 6 23.70 -4.08 37.83
C ASP A 6 22.77 -4.84 36.86
N ALA A 7 21.93 -5.74 37.36
CA ALA A 7 20.93 -6.45 36.56
C ALA A 7 19.92 -5.49 35.90
N GLU A 8 19.44 -4.48 36.62
CA GLU A 8 18.60 -3.42 36.03
C GLU A 8 19.34 -2.66 34.93
N ARG A 9 20.62 -2.32 35.16
CA ARG A 9 21.44 -1.58 34.21
C ARG A 9 21.63 -2.36 32.92
N ASP A 10 21.90 -3.66 33.03
CA ASP A 10 22.03 -4.58 31.91
C ASP A 10 20.70 -4.71 31.15
N ALA A 11 19.59 -4.86 31.87
CA ALA A 11 18.26 -4.93 31.28
C ALA A 11 17.89 -3.66 30.49
N ILE A 12 18.20 -2.48 31.05
CA ILE A 12 17.98 -1.18 30.40
C ILE A 12 18.88 -1.05 29.16
N THR A 13 20.15 -1.42 29.27
CA THR A 13 21.10 -1.34 28.16
C THR A 13 20.69 -2.25 26.99
N ALA A 14 20.29 -3.48 27.29
CA ALA A 14 19.77 -4.41 26.29
C ALA A 14 18.46 -3.91 25.66
N ALA A 15 17.59 -3.25 26.44
CA ALA A 15 16.38 -2.64 25.93
C ALA A 15 16.65 -1.46 24.99
N ILE A 16 17.62 -0.60 25.32
CA ILE A 16 18.07 0.47 24.43
C ILE A 16 18.50 -0.12 23.08
N GLN A 17 19.35 -1.14 23.10
CA GLN A 17 19.84 -1.78 21.88
C GLN A 17 18.68 -2.32 21.02
N ARG A 18 17.75 -3.08 21.62
CA ARG A 18 16.58 -3.62 20.90
C ARG A 18 15.70 -2.54 20.27
N LEU A 19 15.49 -1.42 20.97
CA LEU A 19 14.69 -0.31 20.46
C LEU A 19 15.34 0.37 19.24
N PHE A 20 16.66 0.57 19.27
CA PHE A 20 17.39 1.14 18.14
C PHE A 20 17.64 0.15 17.00
N ASP A 21 17.63 -1.16 17.28
CA ASP A 21 17.66 -2.21 16.24
C ASP A 21 16.28 -2.47 15.62
N GLY A 22 15.22 -1.85 16.14
CA GLY A 22 13.84 -2.04 15.67
C GLY A 22 13.26 -3.41 16.00
N ARG A 23 13.78 -4.08 17.04
CA ARG A 23 13.35 -5.42 17.48
C ARG A 23 12.83 -5.41 18.93
N PRO A 24 11.82 -4.59 19.26
CA PRO A 24 11.22 -4.59 20.59
C PRO A 24 10.52 -5.93 20.88
N ILE A 25 10.55 -6.36 22.15
CA ILE A 25 9.94 -7.62 22.59
C ILE A 25 8.75 -7.35 23.53
N ARG A 26 8.81 -6.29 24.34
CA ARG A 26 7.82 -5.98 25.38
C ARG A 26 7.17 -4.61 25.22
N SER A 27 7.56 -3.86 24.19
CA SER A 27 7.14 -2.49 23.93
C SER A 27 6.69 -2.33 22.48
N THR A 28 6.09 -1.18 22.17
CA THR A 28 5.70 -0.86 20.79
C THR A 28 6.87 -0.49 19.89
N GLY A 29 8.08 -0.31 20.45
CA GLY A 29 9.25 0.15 19.70
C GLY A 29 9.37 1.67 19.57
N ALA A 30 8.42 2.45 20.11
CA ALA A 30 8.55 3.90 20.09
C ALA A 30 9.70 4.38 20.99
N LEU A 31 10.52 5.32 20.50
CA LEU A 31 11.66 5.85 21.23
C LEU A 31 11.22 6.85 22.32
N THR A 32 10.60 6.36 23.38
CA THR A 32 10.18 7.15 24.55
C THR A 32 10.66 6.50 25.84
N THR A 33 10.87 7.30 26.89
CA THR A 33 11.30 6.78 28.20
C THR A 33 10.30 5.78 28.79
N LEU A 34 9.00 5.93 28.49
CA LEU A 34 7.97 4.99 28.93
C LEU A 34 8.13 3.63 28.26
N GLN A 35 8.34 3.62 26.94
CA GLN A 35 8.55 2.38 26.19
C GLN A 35 9.89 1.74 26.52
N LEU A 36 10.94 2.52 26.80
CA LEU A 36 12.21 1.99 27.32
C LEU A 36 12.02 1.27 28.66
N ALA A 37 11.26 1.87 29.57
CA ALA A 37 10.96 1.23 30.85
C ALA A 37 10.18 -0.09 30.66
N ALA A 38 9.17 -0.08 29.79
CA ALA A 38 8.39 -1.27 29.45
C ALA A 38 9.26 -2.36 28.79
N GLU A 39 10.13 -1.98 27.85
CA GLU A 39 11.03 -2.90 27.15
C GLU A 39 12.07 -3.54 28.08
N ALA A 40 12.60 -2.75 29.02
CA ALA A 40 13.52 -3.21 30.04
C ALA A 40 12.83 -4.00 31.17
N GLY A 41 11.50 -3.93 31.29
CA GLY A 41 10.76 -4.56 32.38
C GLY A 41 10.92 -3.85 33.73
N VAL A 42 11.23 -2.56 33.72
CA VAL A 42 11.43 -1.74 34.93
C VAL A 42 10.37 -0.66 35.06
N LYS A 43 10.18 -0.13 36.27
CA LYS A 43 9.28 1.01 36.49
C LYS A 43 9.91 2.30 35.95
N ARG A 44 9.11 3.22 35.40
CA ARG A 44 9.60 4.50 34.83
C ARG A 44 10.47 5.30 35.80
N TRP A 45 10.15 5.30 37.10
CA TRP A 45 10.91 6.06 38.10
C TRP A 45 12.38 5.61 38.22
N VAL A 46 12.68 4.34 37.88
CA VAL A 46 14.04 3.78 37.88
C VAL A 46 14.94 4.54 36.90
N LEU A 47 14.40 4.90 35.73
CA LEU A 47 15.09 5.70 34.71
C LEU A 47 15.19 7.19 35.06
N THR A 48 14.39 7.70 36.00
CA THR A 48 14.40 9.12 36.37
C THR A 48 15.11 9.40 37.69
N HIS A 49 15.39 8.39 38.52
CA HIS A 49 16.04 8.56 39.82
C HIS A 49 17.27 7.67 40.03
N LYS A 50 17.36 6.48 39.44
CA LYS A 50 18.44 5.51 39.70
C LYS A 50 19.45 5.41 38.56
N HIS A 51 18.96 5.34 37.31
CA HIS A 51 19.74 5.22 36.08
C HIS A 51 19.45 6.39 35.14
N VAL A 52 19.64 7.61 35.65
CA VAL A 52 19.38 8.86 34.91
C VAL A 52 20.33 9.01 33.72
N ASP A 53 21.56 8.56 33.88
CA ASP A 53 22.60 8.51 32.85
C ASP A 53 22.15 7.70 31.62
N LEU A 54 21.50 6.55 31.84
CA LEU A 54 20.98 5.73 30.73
C LEU A 54 19.79 6.38 30.03
N LYS A 55 18.95 7.12 30.76
CA LYS A 55 17.88 7.92 30.16
C LYS A 55 18.45 9.05 29.30
N GLU A 56 19.50 9.71 29.77
CA GLU A 56 20.19 10.79 29.04
C GLU A 56 20.84 10.25 27.76
N GLU A 57 21.56 9.14 27.86
CA GLU A 57 22.14 8.43 26.71
C GLU A 57 21.08 8.08 25.67
N PHE A 58 19.96 7.49 26.11
CA PHE A 58 18.84 7.15 25.24
C PHE A 58 18.26 8.40 24.54
N THR A 59 18.15 9.51 25.27
CA THR A 59 17.63 10.76 24.74
C THR A 59 18.59 11.37 23.73
N ARG A 60 19.91 11.32 23.99
CA ARG A 60 20.94 11.76 23.04
C ARG A 60 20.89 10.94 21.76
N ARG A 61 20.93 9.60 21.85
CA ARG A 61 20.82 8.72 20.68
C ARG A 61 19.53 8.94 19.90
N LYS A 62 18.41 9.18 20.59
CA LYS A 62 17.13 9.50 19.94
C LYS A 62 17.25 10.79 19.11
N SER A 63 17.90 11.83 19.65
CA SER A 63 18.10 13.08 18.92
C SER A 63 19.07 12.94 17.75
N GLU A 64 20.10 12.10 17.87
CA GLU A 64 21.04 11.80 16.78
C GLU A 64 20.35 11.01 15.65
N ALA A 65 19.48 10.06 16.01
CA ALA A 65 18.75 9.22 15.08
C ALA A 65 17.59 9.94 14.35
N ASN A 66 17.42 11.25 14.55
CA ASN A 66 16.39 12.15 13.98
C ASN A 66 15.59 11.52 12.82
N GLY A 67 14.44 10.91 13.13
CA GLY A 67 13.66 10.16 12.15
C GLY A 67 12.59 9.26 12.77
N ILE A 68 11.94 8.51 11.89
CA ILE A 68 10.94 7.49 12.24
C ILE A 68 11.64 6.37 13.02
N PRO A 69 11.15 5.99 14.23
CA PRO A 69 11.72 4.87 14.98
C PRO A 69 11.87 3.63 14.10
N PRO A 70 12.98 2.88 14.22
CA PRO A 70 13.25 1.69 13.41
C PRO A 70 12.10 0.69 13.36
N ALA A 71 11.40 0.50 14.49
CA ALA A 71 10.22 -0.35 14.58
C ALA A 71 9.07 0.06 13.63
N PHE A 72 8.99 1.33 13.20
CA PHE A 72 7.94 1.85 12.33
C PHE A 72 8.41 2.14 10.89
N GLN A 73 9.70 1.95 10.58
CA GLN A 73 10.21 2.23 9.23
C GLN A 73 9.50 1.39 8.16
N HIS A 74 9.20 0.12 8.47
CA HIS A 74 8.47 -0.77 7.57
C HIS A 74 7.02 -0.30 7.28
N LEU A 75 6.38 0.43 8.20
CA LEU A 75 5.04 0.99 7.98
C LEU A 75 5.08 2.19 7.03
N HIS A 76 6.20 2.91 6.96
CA HIS A 76 6.37 4.04 6.05
C HIS A 76 6.72 3.65 4.61
N ALA A 77 7.32 2.48 4.39
CA ALA A 77 7.59 1.98 3.04
C ALA A 77 6.31 1.53 2.30
N ARG A 78 5.37 0.91 3.02
CA ARG A 78 4.13 0.33 2.45
C ARG A 78 3.17 1.32 1.75
N PRO A 79 2.95 2.57 2.23
CA PRO A 79 2.03 3.47 1.55
C PRO A 79 2.55 3.90 0.17
N ALA A 80 3.85 4.14 0.02
CA ALA A 80 4.43 4.56 -1.26
C ALA A 80 4.29 3.46 -2.33
N ASP A 81 4.57 2.21 -1.96
CA ASP A 81 4.43 1.07 -2.86
C ASP A 81 2.96 0.81 -3.22
N ALA A 82 2.06 0.91 -2.25
CA ALA A 82 0.63 0.73 -2.46
C ALA A 82 0.04 1.82 -3.38
N GLU A 83 0.48 3.07 -3.23
CA GLU A 83 0.06 4.19 -4.09
C GLU A 83 0.54 4.00 -5.54
N ALA A 84 1.78 3.55 -5.73
CA ALA A 84 2.34 3.27 -7.05
C ALA A 84 1.57 2.15 -7.77
N VAL A 85 1.29 1.04 -7.06
CA VAL A 85 0.49 -0.08 -7.61
C VAL A 85 -0.94 0.37 -7.93
N ALA A 86 -1.56 1.16 -7.04
CA ALA A 86 -2.91 1.68 -7.28
C ALA A 86 -2.97 2.65 -8.46
N ARG A 87 -1.90 3.38 -8.76
CA ARG A 87 -1.80 4.23 -9.95
C ARG A 87 -1.71 3.39 -11.23
N ALA A 88 -0.78 2.44 -11.26
CA ALA A 88 -0.60 1.54 -12.40
C ALA A 88 -1.90 0.78 -12.74
N LEU A 89 -2.59 0.25 -11.73
CA LEU A 89 -3.88 -0.45 -11.92
C LEU A 89 -4.97 0.47 -12.50
N ARG A 90 -5.00 1.75 -12.12
CA ARG A 90 -5.99 2.71 -12.66
C ARG A 90 -5.71 3.03 -14.12
N GLU A 91 -4.44 3.22 -14.48
CA GLU A 91 -4.03 3.46 -15.87
C GLU A 91 -4.37 2.25 -16.76
N ASP A 92 -4.05 1.04 -16.31
CA ASP A 92 -4.40 -0.18 -17.05
C ASP A 92 -5.91 -0.37 -17.18
N ASN A 93 -6.68 -0.09 -16.13
CA ASN A 93 -8.15 -0.16 -16.20
C ASN A 93 -8.71 0.85 -17.19
N GLY A 94 -8.17 2.07 -17.22
CA GLY A 94 -8.53 3.09 -18.21
C GLY A 94 -8.30 2.61 -19.64
N ARG A 95 -7.08 2.11 -19.93
CA ARG A 95 -6.71 1.58 -21.24
C ARG A 95 -7.60 0.40 -21.66
N LEU A 96 -7.92 -0.51 -20.72
CA LEU A 96 -8.81 -1.63 -21.00
C LEU A 96 -10.24 -1.16 -21.31
N ARG A 97 -10.75 -0.18 -20.57
CA ARG A 97 -12.08 0.42 -20.83
C ARG A 97 -12.15 1.08 -22.20
N GLU A 98 -11.13 1.83 -22.59
CA GLU A 98 -11.05 2.42 -23.93
C GLU A 98 -11.08 1.35 -25.02
N ARG A 99 -10.29 0.28 -24.87
CA ARG A 99 -10.30 -0.84 -25.82
C ARG A 99 -11.67 -1.52 -25.90
N VAL A 100 -12.32 -1.75 -24.77
CA VAL A 100 -13.67 -2.34 -24.72
C VAL A 100 -14.68 -1.43 -25.44
N ALA A 101 -14.60 -0.12 -25.26
CA ALA A 101 -15.47 0.83 -25.94
C ALA A 101 -15.26 0.80 -27.46
N VAL A 102 -14.01 0.76 -27.93
CA VAL A 102 -13.70 0.63 -29.36
C VAL A 102 -14.22 -0.68 -29.93
N TYR A 103 -14.00 -1.81 -29.23
CA TYR A 103 -14.51 -3.10 -29.69
C TYR A 103 -16.05 -3.12 -29.75
N ALA A 104 -16.73 -2.55 -28.75
CA ALA A 104 -18.18 -2.45 -28.76
C ALA A 104 -18.69 -1.64 -29.96
N GLN A 105 -18.04 -0.52 -30.29
CA GLN A 105 -18.38 0.30 -31.46
C GLN A 105 -18.22 -0.48 -32.76
N VAL A 106 -17.07 -1.12 -32.98
CA VAL A 106 -16.82 -1.90 -34.20
C VAL A 106 -17.79 -3.07 -34.33
N ILE A 107 -18.09 -3.78 -33.23
CA ILE A 107 -19.07 -4.87 -33.23
C ILE A 107 -20.46 -4.33 -33.62
N HIS A 108 -20.86 -3.17 -33.09
CA HIS A 108 -22.14 -2.55 -33.41
C HIS A 108 -22.23 -2.16 -34.90
N GLU A 109 -21.17 -1.56 -35.45
CA GLU A 109 -21.10 -1.19 -36.87
C GLU A 109 -21.18 -2.43 -37.77
N LEU A 110 -20.40 -3.47 -37.48
CA LEU A 110 -20.41 -4.73 -38.22
C LEU A 110 -21.77 -5.41 -38.16
N ARG A 111 -22.43 -5.40 -36.99
CA ARG A 111 -23.76 -5.97 -36.83
C ARG A 111 -24.79 -5.24 -37.69
N THR A 112 -24.75 -3.92 -37.64
CA THR A 112 -25.65 -3.06 -38.43
C THR A 112 -25.46 -3.29 -39.93
N GLU A 113 -24.23 -3.43 -40.40
CA GLU A 113 -23.93 -3.71 -41.80
C GLU A 113 -24.41 -5.11 -42.24
N LEU A 114 -24.25 -6.12 -41.38
CA LEU A 114 -24.78 -7.46 -41.63
C LEU A 114 -26.31 -7.45 -41.73
N ASP A 115 -27.00 -6.79 -40.80
CA ASP A 115 -28.46 -6.72 -40.80
C ASP A 115 -28.96 -6.02 -42.09
N ARG A 116 -28.34 -4.91 -42.51
CA ARG A 116 -28.65 -4.24 -43.80
C ARG A 116 -28.49 -5.15 -45.02
N ARG A 117 -27.41 -5.93 -45.09
CA ARG A 117 -27.17 -6.85 -46.21
C ARG A 117 -28.21 -7.97 -46.25
N THR A 118 -28.57 -8.48 -45.08
CA THR A 118 -29.56 -9.55 -44.94
C THR A 118 -30.94 -9.04 -45.37
N ASP A 119 -31.33 -7.84 -44.92
CA ASP A 119 -32.58 -7.19 -45.32
C ASP A 119 -32.64 -6.93 -46.83
N ASN A 120 -31.57 -6.38 -47.42
CA ASN A 120 -31.50 -6.11 -48.85
C ASN A 120 -31.51 -7.38 -49.70
N SER A 121 -30.95 -8.49 -49.21
CA SER A 121 -31.01 -9.80 -49.89
C SER A 121 -32.38 -10.47 -49.78
N THR A 122 -33.17 -10.11 -48.76
CA THR A 122 -34.50 -10.67 -48.52
C THR A 122 -35.61 -9.88 -49.23
N GLN A 123 -35.34 -8.64 -49.66
CA GLN A 123 -36.26 -7.89 -50.53
C GLN A 123 -36.19 -8.42 -51.97
N PRO A 124 -37.29 -8.93 -52.55
CA PRO A 124 -37.32 -9.27 -53.96
C PRO A 124 -37.16 -8.00 -54.79
N SER A 125 -36.16 -7.96 -55.67
CA SER A 125 -36.01 -6.87 -56.63
C SER A 125 -37.32 -6.71 -57.42
N PRO A 126 -37.91 -5.50 -57.54
CA PRO A 126 -39.09 -5.31 -58.36
C PRO A 126 -38.65 -5.41 -59.82
N VAL A 127 -38.67 -6.62 -60.36
CA VAL A 127 -38.44 -6.85 -61.79
C VAL A 127 -39.63 -6.22 -62.50
N ARG A 128 -39.44 -5.00 -63.01
CA ARG A 128 -40.42 -4.29 -63.83
C ARG A 128 -40.59 -5.06 -65.13
N SER A 129 -41.60 -5.93 -65.18
CA SER A 129 -41.99 -6.63 -66.41
C SER A 129 -42.43 -5.60 -67.46
N LEU A 130 -41.71 -5.55 -68.58
CA LEU A 130 -42.10 -4.74 -69.73
C LEU A 130 -43.39 -5.33 -70.35
N PRO A 131 -44.38 -4.51 -70.71
CA PRO A 131 -45.59 -5.00 -71.36
C PRO A 131 -45.24 -5.50 -72.76
N THR A 132 -45.40 -6.81 -73.00
CA THR A 132 -45.45 -7.38 -74.35
C THR A 132 -46.83 -7.14 -74.93
N SER A 133 -46.98 -6.05 -75.69
CA SER A 133 -48.10 -5.89 -76.59
C SER A 133 -47.90 -6.82 -77.78
N ILE A 134 -48.70 -7.89 -77.87
CA ILE A 134 -48.79 -8.73 -79.07
C ILE A 134 -50.23 -8.63 -79.57
N THR A 135 -50.32 -7.98 -80.74
CA THR A 135 -51.33 -8.01 -81.82
C THR A 135 -52.81 -8.18 -81.49
#